data_AF-A0A673GDS8-F1
#
_entry.id   AF-A0A673GDS8-F1
#
_cell.length_a   1.000
_cell.length_b   1.000
_cell.length_c   1.000
_cell.angle_alpha   90.00
_cell.angle_beta   90.00
_cell.angle_gamma   90.00
#
_symmetry.space_group_name_H-M   'P 1'
#
loop_
_entity.id
_entity.type
_entity.pdbx_description
1 polymer ?
#
loop_
_entity_poly.entity_id
_entity_poly.type
_entity_poly.pdbx_seq_one_letter_code
_entity_poly.pdbx_strand_id
1 'polypeptide(L)'
;MATLIGASLAPLRYVDDSGTPTEIYPMNPNGSAQGVAGICSADGRHLAMMPHPERAVLGWQWAWAPQHLRGSLEASKLRLKITMQD
;
A
#
# COMPACT_ATOMS: atom_id res chain seq x y z
N MET A 1 -15.64 0.35 9.76
CA MET A 1 -14.24 -0.12 9.64
C MET A 1 -14.04 -1.55 10.12
N ALA A 2 -14.52 -1.94 11.31
CA ALA A 2 -14.40 -3.31 11.82
C ALA A 2 -14.84 -4.41 10.80
N THR A 3 -15.95 -4.20 10.09
CA THR A 3 -16.43 -5.14 9.05
C THR A 3 -15.51 -5.25 7.83
N LEU A 4 -14.91 -4.15 7.38
CA LEU A 4 -14.01 -4.15 6.22
C LEU A 4 -12.69 -4.87 6.53
N ILE A 5 -12.15 -4.66 7.73
CA ILE A 5 -10.91 -5.32 8.17
C ILE A 5 -11.17 -6.78 8.48
N GLY A 6 -12.25 -7.08 9.22
CA GLY A 6 -12.62 -8.45 9.56
C GLY A 6 -12.97 -9.31 8.35
N ALA A 7 -13.43 -8.71 7.26
CA ALA A 7 -13.68 -9.38 5.98
C ALA A 7 -12.47 -9.34 5.02
N SER A 8 -11.30 -8.88 5.46
CA SER A 8 -10.08 -8.78 4.64
C SER A 8 -10.22 -7.96 3.35
N LEU A 9 -11.18 -7.02 3.30
CA LEU A 9 -11.48 -6.22 2.10
C LEU A 9 -10.64 -4.95 1.99
N ALA A 10 -9.61 -4.80 2.80
CA ALA A 10 -8.82 -3.59 2.88
C ALA A 10 -7.33 -3.95 2.88
N PRO A 11 -6.77 -4.33 1.72
CA PRO A 11 -5.44 -4.93 1.60
C PRO A 11 -4.28 -3.93 1.70
N LEU A 12 -4.56 -2.63 1.68
CA LEU A 12 -3.55 -1.57 1.74
C LEU A 12 -3.70 -0.74 3.01
N ARG A 13 -2.59 -0.52 3.70
CA ARG A 13 -2.51 0.21 4.96
C ARG A 13 -1.31 1.17 4.98
N TYR A 14 -1.55 2.38 5.48
CA TYR A 14 -0.50 3.26 5.99
C TYR A 14 -0.02 2.72 7.33
N VAL A 15 1.30 2.62 7.48
CA VAL A 15 1.97 2.09 8.65
C VAL A 15 3.04 3.05 9.14
N ASP A 16 3.41 2.96 10.41
CA ASP A 16 4.58 3.61 10.95
C ASP A 16 5.89 2.88 10.58
N ASP A 17 7.02 3.38 11.07
CA ASP A 17 8.35 2.80 10.82
C ASP A 17 8.53 1.39 11.41
N SER A 18 7.65 0.98 12.34
CA SER A 18 7.62 -0.38 12.90
C SER A 18 6.70 -1.32 12.12
N GLY A 19 6.04 -0.83 11.06
CA GLY A 19 5.08 -1.59 10.27
C GLY A 19 3.68 -1.71 10.89
N THR A 20 3.39 -0.93 11.93
CA THR A 20 2.07 -0.96 12.60
C THR A 20 1.11 0.02 11.91
N PRO A 21 -0.13 -0.38 11.58
CA PRO A 21 -1.14 0.53 11.03
C PRO A 21 -1.32 1.77 11.91
N THR A 22 -1.33 2.95 11.29
CA THR A 22 -1.35 4.21 12.02
C THR A 22 -2.35 5.21 11.45
N GLU A 23 -2.84 6.09 12.31
CA GLU A 23 -3.70 7.24 11.98
C GLU A 23 -2.94 8.57 12.15
N ILE A 24 -1.66 8.50 12.50
CA ILE A 24 -0.84 9.66 12.85
C ILE A 24 -0.14 10.22 11.62
N TYR A 25 -0.29 11.53 11.41
CA TYR A 25 0.44 12.29 10.40
C TYR A 25 1.94 12.40 10.76
N PRO A 26 2.88 12.30 9.81
CA PRO A 26 2.68 12.20 8.36
C PRO A 26 2.56 10.77 7.82
N MET A 27 2.80 9.74 8.64
CA MET A 27 2.82 8.34 8.19
C MET A 27 1.48 7.90 7.59
N ASN A 28 0.38 8.41 8.15
CA ASN A 28 -0.92 8.43 7.50
C ASN A 28 -1.24 9.86 7.04
N PRO A 29 -1.18 10.15 5.72
CA PRO A 29 -1.26 11.52 5.22
C PRO A 29 -2.69 12.11 5.24
N ASN A 30 -3.73 11.29 5.42
CA ASN A 30 -5.11 11.72 5.32
C ASN A 30 -5.97 11.36 6.55
N GLY A 31 -5.37 10.75 7.58
CA GLY A 31 -6.06 10.37 8.81
C GLY A 31 -7.08 9.24 8.63
N SER A 32 -6.97 8.43 7.57
CA SER A 32 -7.90 7.32 7.36
C SER A 32 -7.85 6.34 8.52
N ALA A 33 -9.03 6.01 9.08
CA ALA A 33 -9.15 5.10 10.21
C ALA A 33 -8.43 3.76 9.96
N GLN A 34 -7.73 3.27 10.98
CA GLN A 34 -6.92 2.06 10.96
C GLN A 34 -5.87 2.06 9.83
N GLY A 35 -5.48 3.22 9.32
CA GLY A 35 -4.53 3.35 8.22
C GLY A 35 -5.05 2.92 6.85
N VAL A 36 -6.35 2.69 6.64
CA VAL A 36 -6.87 2.15 5.37
C VAL A 36 -6.48 3.04 4.18
N ALA A 37 -5.73 2.48 3.23
CA ALA A 37 -5.26 3.20 2.03
C ALA A 37 -5.89 2.68 0.72
N GLY A 38 -6.55 1.52 0.77
CA GLY A 38 -7.26 0.93 -0.36
C GLY A 38 -8.15 -0.24 0.05
N ILE A 39 -9.17 -0.49 -0.77
CA ILE A 39 -10.19 -1.51 -0.58
C ILE A 39 -10.35 -2.37 -1.83
N CYS A 40 -10.73 -3.63 -1.64
CA CYS A 40 -10.94 -4.57 -2.72
C CYS A 40 -12.36 -5.18 -2.63
N SER A 41 -12.98 -5.47 -3.77
CA SER A 41 -14.21 -6.26 -3.79
C SER A 41 -13.96 -7.66 -3.22
N ALA A 42 -14.99 -8.27 -2.65
CA ALA A 42 -14.89 -9.59 -2.01
C ALA A 42 -14.45 -10.72 -2.96
N ASP A 43 -14.55 -10.50 -4.26
CA ASP A 43 -14.10 -11.41 -5.31
C ASP A 43 -12.74 -11.02 -5.94
N GLY A 44 -12.08 -10.00 -5.41
CA GLY A 44 -10.76 -9.55 -5.85
C GLY A 44 -10.70 -8.79 -7.17
N ARG A 45 -11.82 -8.61 -7.88
CA ARG A 45 -11.84 -8.07 -9.25
C ARG A 45 -11.69 -6.55 -9.33
N HIS A 46 -12.04 -5.84 -8.27
CA HIS A 46 -11.97 -4.38 -8.22
C HIS A 46 -11.12 -3.93 -7.04
N LEU A 47 -10.12 -3.10 -7.31
CA LEU A 47 -9.26 -2.49 -6.31
C LEU A 47 -9.34 -0.97 -6.45
N ALA A 48 -9.75 -0.29 -5.39
CA ALA A 48 -9.72 1.16 -5.28
C ALA A 48 -8.69 1.56 -4.22
N MET A 49 -7.80 2.49 -4.55
CA MET A 49 -6.73 2.91 -3.65
C MET A 49 -6.40 4.39 -3.82
N MET A 50 -5.89 5.01 -2.76
CA MET A 50 -5.38 6.38 -2.78
C MET A 50 -3.89 6.51 -3.18
N PRO A 51 -2.99 5.56 -2.83
CA PRO A 51 -1.63 5.56 -3.37
C PRO A 51 -1.63 5.46 -4.89
N HIS A 52 -0.62 6.05 -5.52
CA HIS A 52 -0.46 6.10 -6.97
C HIS A 52 0.70 5.18 -7.40
N PRO A 53 0.54 3.84 -7.43
CA PRO A 53 1.60 2.92 -7.80
C PRO A 53 2.11 3.15 -9.23
N GLU A 54 1.28 3.69 -10.12
CA GLU A 54 1.64 4.05 -11.48
C GLU A 54 2.71 5.15 -11.56
N ARG A 55 2.84 5.97 -10.51
CA ARG A 55 3.88 7.00 -10.38
C ARG A 55 5.17 6.47 -9.76
N ALA A 56 5.24 5.19 -9.42
CA ALA A 56 6.38 4.56 -8.76
C ALA A 56 6.76 3.22 -9.43
N VAL A 57 6.53 3.11 -10.74
CA VAL A 57 6.84 1.90 -11.52
C VAL A 57 8.33 1.82 -11.84
N LEU A 58 9.00 2.95 -12.05
CA LEU A 58 10.43 3.01 -12.39
C LEU A 58 11.24 3.51 -11.20
N GLY A 59 12.45 2.98 -11.04
CA GLY A 59 13.32 3.29 -9.89
C GLY A 59 13.62 4.79 -9.74
N TRP A 60 13.75 5.53 -10.86
CA TRP A 60 14.01 6.97 -10.83
C TRP A 60 12.84 7.81 -10.29
N GLN A 61 11.62 7.27 -10.27
CA GLN A 61 10.44 7.96 -9.76
C GLN A 61 10.36 7.93 -8.22
N TRP A 62 11.18 7.09 -7.58
CA TRP A 62 11.16 6.92 -6.12
C TRP A 62 11.96 8.04 -5.48
N ALA A 63 11.29 8.89 -4.68
CA ALA A 63 11.96 9.96 -3.93
C ALA A 63 13.05 9.42 -2.98
N TRP A 64 12.87 8.19 -2.48
CA TRP A 64 13.84 7.47 -1.69
C TRP A 64 13.82 5.98 -2.00
N ALA A 65 15.00 5.37 -2.02
CA ALA A 65 15.19 3.92 -2.09
C ALA A 65 16.49 3.55 -1.35
N PRO A 66 16.56 2.35 -0.72
CA PRO A 66 17.80 1.81 -0.18
C PRO A 66 18.92 1.77 -1.22
N GLN A 67 20.14 2.12 -0.83
CA GLN A 67 21.26 2.29 -1.77
C GLN A 67 21.56 1.02 -2.58
N HIS A 68 21.43 -0.16 -1.98
CA HIS A 68 21.62 -1.44 -2.65
C HIS A 68 20.56 -1.73 -3.75
N LEU A 69 19.40 -1.06 -3.72
CA LEU A 69 18.39 -1.17 -4.77
C LEU A 69 18.62 -0.17 -5.92
N ARG A 70 19.22 0.99 -5.68
CA ARG A 70 19.32 2.07 -6.70
C ARG A 70 20.03 1.64 -7.99
N GLY A 71 21.01 0.74 -7.91
CA GLY A 71 21.73 0.23 -9.10
C GLY A 71 21.11 -0.99 -9.78
N SER A 72 20.02 -1.56 -9.23
CA SER A 72 19.39 -2.81 -9.72
C SER A 72 17.91 -2.67 -10.06
N LEU A 73 17.33 -1.47 -9.91
CA LEU A 73 15.91 -1.20 -10.15
C LEU A 73 15.66 -0.78 -11.61
N GLU A 74 15.57 -1.75 -12.51
CA GLU A 74 15.03 -1.54 -13.87
C GLU A 74 13.52 -1.24 -13.82
N ALA A 75 12.80 -1.94 -12.93
CA ALA A 75 11.39 -1.72 -12.63
C ALA A 75 11.11 -2.05 -11.15
N SER A 76 10.10 -1.40 -10.59
CA SER A 76 9.60 -1.63 -9.25
C SER A 76 9.33 -3.11 -9.02
N LYS A 77 9.93 -3.68 -7.98
CA LYS A 77 9.60 -5.03 -7.51
C LYS A 77 8.20 -5.11 -6.88
N LEU A 78 7.50 -3.97 -6.77
CA LEU A 78 6.13 -3.89 -6.29
C LEU A 78 5.20 -4.51 -7.35
N ARG A 79 5.18 -5.83 -7.42
CA ARG A 79 4.14 -6.55 -8.13
C ARG A 79 2.93 -6.58 -7.21
N LEU A 80 1.95 -5.71 -7.48
CA LEU A 80 0.63 -5.80 -6.87
C LEU A 80 -0.02 -7.12 -7.30
N LYS A 81 0.32 -8.21 -6.63
CA LYS A 81 -0.48 -9.42 -6.60
C LYS A 81 -1.55 -9.15 -5.56
N ILE A 82 -2.78 -8.97 -6.00
CA ILE A 82 -3.93 -9.08 -5.10
C ILE A 82 -4.01 -10.56 -4.74
N THR A 83 -3.23 -10.99 -3.75
CA THR A 83 -3.39 -12.32 -3.17
C THR A 83 -4.61 -12.26 -2.28
N MET A 84 -5.68 -12.88 -2.75
CA MET A 84 -6.79 -13.27 -1.88
C MET A 84 -6.19 -14.18 -0.80
N GLN A 85 -6.25 -13.77 0.46
CA GLN A 85 -6.09 -14.74 1.54
C GLN A 85 -7.44 -15.47 1.62
N ASP A 86 -7.41 -16.77 1.32
CA ASP A 86 -8.55 -17.66 1.50
C ASP A 86 -9.02 -17.66 2.97
#